data_AF-A0AAD4Q813-F1
#
_entry.id   AF-A0AAD4Q813-F1
#
_cell.length_a   1.000
_cell.length_b   1.000
_cell.length_c   1.000
_cell.angle_alpha   90.00
_cell.angle_beta   90.00
_cell.angle_gamma   90.00
#
_symmetry.space_group_name_H-M   'P 1'
#
loop_
_entity.id
_entity.type
_entity.pdbx_description
1 polymer ?
#
loop_
_entity_poly.entity_id
_entity_poly.type
_entity_poly.pdbx_seq_one_letter_code
_entity_poly.pdbx_strand_id
1 'polypeptide(L)'
;KQEKLLTNEHSTLRRHAAAVHPCCYRKWCDSNRFDSMLPEDSKKRKRIEKDRQSLVIDHFGPEDPTTKPIPFSEKALRTAALEWMIATDQLIQVFKHPTFTKMLDIASRANRSIQLPSPKQSRAQVIKMFKQQLCSLRDRLNVTFFFFFFFFLFFSFLFFSFLFFSFLFFSFRVQVH
;
A
#
# COMPACT_ATOMS: atom_id res chain seq x y z
N LYS A 1 51.28 -2.18 -43.32
CA LYS A 1 50.37 -1.35 -42.49
C LYS A 1 48.98 -1.95 -42.64
N GLN A 2 48.54 -2.81 -41.72
CA GLN A 2 47.23 -3.48 -41.80
C GLN A 2 46.17 -2.56 -41.22
N GLU A 3 45.19 -2.20 -42.05
CA GLU A 3 44.02 -1.43 -41.67
C GLU A 3 43.02 -2.39 -41.01
N LYS A 4 42.89 -2.30 -39.68
CA LYS A 4 41.90 -3.09 -38.93
C LYS A 4 40.57 -2.34 -38.94
N LEU A 5 39.56 -2.96 -39.55
CA LEU A 5 38.15 -2.58 -39.49
C LEU A 5 37.73 -2.29 -38.03
N LEU A 6 37.41 -1.02 -37.77
CA LEU A 6 36.86 -0.55 -36.50
C LEU A 6 35.41 -1.02 -36.38
N THR A 7 35.18 -2.15 -35.72
CA THR A 7 33.85 -2.54 -35.28
C THR A 7 33.35 -1.56 -34.21
N ASN A 8 32.15 -1.01 -34.41
CA ASN A 8 31.54 0.02 -33.58
C ASN A 8 30.97 -0.57 -32.27
N GLU A 9 31.84 -1.14 -31.44
CA GLU A 9 31.52 -1.43 -30.05
C GLU A 9 32.12 -0.32 -29.18
N HIS A 10 31.25 0.56 -28.68
CA HIS A 10 31.66 1.74 -27.90
C HIS A 10 32.44 1.39 -26.61
N SER A 11 32.29 0.18 -26.07
CA SER A 11 33.04 -0.30 -24.89
C SER A 11 34.51 -0.62 -25.25
N THR A 12 34.77 -1.07 -26.47
CA THR A 12 36.08 -1.44 -27.00
C THR A 12 36.91 -0.21 -27.36
N LEU A 13 36.26 0.85 -27.87
CA LEU A 13 36.90 2.14 -28.15
C LEU A 13 37.43 2.84 -26.90
N ARG A 14 36.67 2.84 -25.80
CA ARG A 14 37.13 3.45 -24.53
C ARG A 14 38.32 2.69 -23.93
N ARG A 15 38.30 1.35 -24.00
CA ARG A 15 39.43 0.51 -23.55
C ARG A 15 40.66 0.69 -24.45
N HIS A 16 40.47 0.82 -25.76
CA HIS A 16 41.54 1.10 -26.70
C HIS A 16 42.17 2.49 -26.46
N ALA A 17 41.35 3.52 -26.28
CA ALA A 17 41.83 4.85 -25.91
C ALA A 17 42.58 4.84 -24.57
N ALA A 18 42.11 4.05 -23.59
CA ALA A 18 42.81 3.84 -22.33
C ALA A 18 44.19 3.20 -22.51
N ALA A 19 44.30 2.20 -23.39
CA ALA A 19 45.53 1.42 -23.57
C ALA A 19 46.56 2.09 -24.48
N VAL A 20 46.11 2.70 -25.59
CA VAL A 20 47.00 3.18 -26.67
C VAL A 20 47.18 4.70 -26.63
N HIS A 21 46.15 5.45 -26.23
CA HIS A 21 46.16 6.92 -26.30
C HIS A 21 45.63 7.63 -25.04
N PRO A 22 46.03 7.24 -23.81
CA PRO A 22 45.45 7.79 -22.59
C PRO A 22 45.73 9.29 -22.41
N CYS A 23 46.90 9.77 -22.83
CA CYS A 23 47.27 11.18 -22.73
C CYS A 23 46.44 12.07 -23.68
N CYS A 24 46.27 11.64 -24.94
CA CYS A 24 45.49 12.39 -25.93
C CYS A 24 44.01 12.45 -25.55
N TYR A 25 43.46 11.35 -25.02
CA TYR A 25 42.07 11.30 -24.58
C TYR A 25 41.80 12.24 -23.39
N ARG A 26 42.67 12.26 -22.38
CA ARG A 26 42.52 13.18 -21.24
C ARG A 26 42.59 14.65 -21.65
N LYS A 27 43.55 15.01 -22.50
CA LYS A 27 43.63 16.37 -23.06
C LYS A 27 42.38 16.77 -23.84
N TRP A 28 41.81 15.84 -24.61
CA TRP A 28 40.55 16.08 -25.30
C TRP A 28 39.39 16.28 -24.30
N CYS A 29 39.29 15.46 -23.26
CA CYS A 29 38.32 15.63 -22.19
C CYS A 29 38.43 17.01 -21.54
N ASP A 30 39.64 17.45 -21.18
CA ASP A 30 39.89 18.76 -20.57
C ASP A 30 39.47 19.92 -21.50
N SER A 31 39.89 19.86 -22.77
CA SER A 31 39.54 20.89 -23.78
C SER A 31 38.05 20.99 -24.05
N ASN A 32 37.31 19.88 -23.92
CA ASN A 32 35.87 19.83 -24.17
C ASN A 32 35.04 19.89 -22.87
N ARG A 33 35.68 20.10 -21.70
CA ARG A 33 35.03 20.12 -20.38
C ARG A 33 34.24 18.85 -20.06
N PHE A 34 34.72 17.69 -20.54
CA PHE A 34 34.17 16.39 -20.20
C PHE A 34 34.99 15.73 -19.09
N ASP A 35 34.29 15.05 -18.19
CA ASP A 35 34.93 14.16 -17.23
C ASP A 35 35.51 12.93 -17.95
N SER A 36 36.77 12.62 -17.67
CA SER A 36 37.37 11.36 -18.12
C SER A 36 36.60 10.17 -17.53
N MET A 37 36.05 9.34 -18.42
CA MET A 37 35.39 8.08 -18.10
C MET A 37 36.34 6.87 -18.21
N LEU A 38 37.65 7.11 -18.24
CA LEU A 38 38.61 6.01 -18.17
C LEU A 38 38.45 5.27 -16.82
N PRO A 39 38.62 3.94 -16.79
CA PRO A 39 38.43 3.15 -15.58
C PRO A 39 39.27 3.65 -14.40
N GLU A 40 40.52 4.05 -14.65
CA GLU A 40 41.43 4.54 -13.61
C GLU A 40 40.99 5.90 -13.04
N ASP A 41 40.62 6.84 -13.90
CA ASP A 41 40.18 8.17 -13.47
C ASP A 41 38.83 8.09 -12.73
N SER A 42 37.94 7.21 -13.18
CA SER A 42 36.66 6.92 -12.52
C SER A 42 36.84 6.25 -11.15
N LYS A 43 37.77 5.30 -11.02
CA LYS A 43 38.13 4.70 -9.72
C LYS A 43 38.73 5.74 -8.78
N LYS A 44 39.61 6.60 -9.28
CA LYS A 44 40.23 7.67 -8.49
C LYS A 44 39.19 8.63 -7.94
N ARG A 45 38.22 9.06 -8.77
CA ARG A 45 37.09 9.90 -8.33
C ARG A 45 36.26 9.21 -7.25
N LYS A 46 35.91 7.93 -7.44
CA LYS A 46 35.17 7.15 -6.44
C LYS A 46 35.91 7.01 -5.11
N ARG A 47 37.23 6.91 -5.12
CA ARG A 47 38.04 6.88 -3.88
C ARG A 47 38.00 8.22 -3.17
N ILE A 48 38.26 9.31 -3.90
CA ILE A 48 38.19 10.67 -3.34
C ILE A 48 36.79 10.95 -2.77
N GLU A 49 35.73 10.51 -3.46
CA GLU A 49 34.36 10.68 -2.98
C GLU A 49 34.04 9.79 -1.77
N LYS A 50 34.54 8.56 -1.75
CA LYS A 50 34.44 7.68 -0.59
C LYS A 50 35.16 8.25 0.63
N ASP A 51 36.30 8.90 0.41
CA ASP A 51 37.09 9.57 1.46
C ASP A 51 36.43 10.89 1.91
N ARG A 52 35.58 11.49 1.06
CA ARG A 52 34.77 12.69 1.33
C ARG A 52 33.41 12.41 1.96
N GLN A 53 32.89 11.19 1.84
CA GLN A 53 31.69 10.80 2.58
C GLN A 53 32.04 10.75 4.07
N SER A 54 31.84 11.88 4.75
CA SER A 54 31.72 11.91 6.20
C SER A 54 30.64 10.90 6.61
N LEU A 55 30.85 10.30 7.78
CA LEU A 55 29.80 9.50 8.42
C LEU A 55 28.51 10.32 8.37
N VAL A 56 27.43 9.68 7.93
CA VAL A 56 26.08 10.26 7.74
C VAL A 56 25.57 11.04 8.97
N ILE A 57 26.22 10.85 10.11
CA ILE A 57 26.06 11.52 11.40
C ILE A 57 26.31 13.04 11.34
N ASP A 58 27.21 13.54 10.47
CA ASP A 58 27.61 14.96 10.46
C ASP A 58 26.48 15.94 10.08
N HIS A 59 25.43 15.44 9.42
CA HIS A 59 24.22 16.21 9.08
C HIS A 59 23.11 16.13 10.13
N PHE A 60 23.22 15.24 11.11
CA PHE A 60 22.27 15.17 12.21
C PHE A 60 22.83 16.02 13.35
N GLY A 61 22.17 17.14 13.63
CA GLY A 61 22.49 17.95 14.82
C GLY A 61 22.43 17.10 16.09
N PRO A 62 23.07 17.55 17.19
CA PRO A 62 23.05 16.81 18.46
C PRO A 62 21.61 16.50 18.86
N GLU A 63 21.26 15.21 18.90
CA GLU A 63 19.92 14.76 19.27
C GLU A 63 19.63 15.19 20.71
N ASP A 64 18.54 15.93 20.90
CA ASP A 64 18.06 16.27 22.24
C ASP A 64 17.57 14.99 22.94
N PRO A 65 18.25 14.53 24.01
CA PRO A 65 17.88 13.30 24.71
C PRO A 65 16.49 13.40 25.36
N THR A 66 15.94 14.60 25.59
CA THR A 66 14.59 14.76 26.16
C THR A 66 13.47 14.44 25.18
N THR A 67 13.75 14.41 23.87
CA THR A 67 12.75 14.07 22.84
C THR A 67 12.71 12.59 22.47
N LYS A 68 13.63 11.77 22.99
CA LYS A 68 13.67 10.35 22.64
C LYS A 68 12.52 9.61 23.34
N PRO A 69 11.62 8.95 22.59
CA PRO A 69 10.63 8.09 23.20
C PRO A 69 11.34 6.97 23.97
N ILE A 70 10.75 6.57 25.10
CA ILE A 70 11.28 5.48 25.92
C ILE A 70 11.51 4.27 25.01
N PRO A 71 12.73 3.68 24.99
CA PRO A 71 13.01 2.51 24.18
C PRO A 71 11.99 1.41 24.48
N PHE A 72 11.53 0.73 23.43
CA PHE A 72 10.58 -0.36 23.59
C PHE A 72 11.14 -1.44 24.53
N SER A 73 10.39 -1.75 25.59
CA SER A 73 10.65 -2.88 26.48
C SER A 73 9.31 -3.54 26.78
N GLU A 74 9.27 -4.87 26.71
CA GLU A 74 8.05 -5.63 27.01
C GLU A 74 7.53 -5.34 28.43
N LYS A 75 8.45 -5.17 29.40
CA LYS A 75 8.08 -4.81 30.77
C LYS A 75 7.43 -3.42 30.82
N ALA A 76 8.02 -2.43 30.14
CA ALA A 76 7.49 -1.07 30.10
C ALA A 76 6.11 -1.03 29.44
N LEU A 77 5.91 -1.78 28.35
CA LEU A 77 4.62 -1.89 27.67
C LEU A 77 3.56 -2.52 28.59
N ARG A 78 3.89 -3.63 29.26
CA ARG A 78 2.96 -4.31 30.18
C ARG A 78 2.57 -3.40 31.35
N THR A 79 3.53 -2.68 31.94
CA THR A 79 3.25 -1.72 33.02
C THR A 79 2.33 -0.60 32.54
N ALA A 80 2.67 0.06 31.42
CA ALA A 80 1.85 1.14 30.87
C ALA A 80 0.44 0.68 30.49
N ALA A 81 0.29 -0.55 29.96
CA ALA A 81 -1.01 -1.12 29.64
C ALA A 81 -1.85 -1.36 30.90
N LEU A 82 -1.26 -1.89 31.98
CA LEU A 82 -1.94 -2.11 33.25
C LEU A 82 -2.36 -0.79 33.90
N GLU A 83 -1.48 0.21 33.92
CA GLU A 83 -1.79 1.56 34.42
C GLU A 83 -2.94 2.19 33.64
N TRP A 84 -2.91 2.11 32.30
CA TRP A 84 -4.00 2.57 31.46
C TRP A 84 -5.33 1.86 31.77
N MET A 85 -5.30 0.53 31.94
CA MET A 85 -6.48 -0.28 32.25
C MET A 85 -7.13 0.13 33.58
N ILE A 86 -6.31 0.36 34.61
CA ILE A 86 -6.78 0.81 35.94
C ILE A 86 -7.33 2.23 35.85
N ALA A 87 -6.61 3.14 35.18
CA ALA A 87 -7.02 4.54 35.07
C ALA A 87 -8.33 4.75 34.28
N THR A 88 -8.72 3.79 33.45
CA THR A 88 -9.90 3.87 32.58
C THR A 88 -10.99 2.85 32.91
N ASP A 89 -10.86 2.16 34.06
CA ASP A 89 -11.80 1.14 34.55
C ASP A 89 -12.17 0.09 33.48
N GLN A 90 -11.19 -0.33 32.68
CA GLN A 90 -11.42 -1.30 31.62
C GLN A 90 -11.43 -2.73 32.16
N LEU A 91 -12.23 -3.60 31.53
CA LEU A 91 -12.28 -5.01 31.88
C LEU A 91 -10.94 -5.69 31.58
N ILE A 92 -10.53 -6.64 32.43
CA ILE A 92 -9.30 -7.45 32.26
C ILE A 92 -9.29 -8.20 30.90
N GLN A 93 -10.46 -8.47 30.35
CA GLN A 93 -10.62 -9.16 29.08
C GLN A 93 -10.24 -8.30 27.85
N VAL A 94 -10.07 -6.98 27.99
CA VAL A 94 -9.75 -6.08 26.87
C VAL A 94 -8.46 -6.50 26.15
N PHE A 95 -7.44 -6.96 26.87
CA PHE A 95 -6.19 -7.42 26.27
C PHE A 95 -6.31 -8.72 25.45
N LYS A 96 -7.38 -9.50 25.66
CA LYS A 96 -7.67 -10.70 24.85
C LYS A 96 -8.46 -10.37 23.58
N HIS A 97 -9.00 -9.16 23.47
CA HIS A 97 -9.86 -8.81 22.35
C HIS A 97 -9.02 -8.61 21.08
N PRO A 98 -9.35 -9.28 19.96
CA PRO A 98 -8.50 -9.27 18.77
C PRO A 98 -8.34 -7.88 18.14
N THR A 99 -9.32 -6.99 18.30
CA THR A 99 -9.20 -5.62 17.79
C THR A 99 -8.20 -4.78 18.61
N PHE A 100 -8.05 -5.06 19.90
CA PHE A 100 -7.03 -4.40 20.74
C PHE A 100 -5.63 -4.83 20.30
N THR A 101 -5.40 -6.13 20.10
CA THR A 101 -4.14 -6.66 19.57
C THR A 101 -3.82 -6.06 18.20
N LYS A 102 -4.81 -5.97 17.31
CA LYS A 102 -4.66 -5.34 15.99
C LYS A 102 -4.27 -3.86 16.09
N MET A 103 -4.89 -3.11 17.01
CA MET A 103 -4.55 -1.71 17.25
C MET A 103 -3.10 -1.56 17.74
N LEU A 104 -2.66 -2.44 18.65
CA LEU A 104 -1.30 -2.44 19.18
C LEU A 104 -0.25 -2.81 18.12
N ASP A 105 -0.54 -3.77 17.24
CA ASP A 105 0.34 -4.15 16.12
C ASP A 105 0.50 -3.01 15.10
N ILE A 106 -0.59 -2.26 14.84
CA ILE A 106 -0.52 -1.06 14.00
C ILE A 106 0.32 0.03 14.70
N ALA A 107 0.14 0.20 16.01
CA ALA A 107 0.85 1.20 16.80
C ALA A 107 2.36 0.90 16.91
N SER A 108 2.75 -0.36 17.09
CA SER A 108 4.16 -0.77 17.20
C SER A 108 4.95 -0.53 15.91
N ARG A 109 4.27 -0.50 14.77
CA ARG A 109 4.84 -0.21 13.45
C ARG A 109 4.89 1.27 13.10
N ALA A 110 4.34 2.15 13.95
CA ALA A 110 4.34 3.58 13.69
C ALA A 110 5.73 4.18 13.94
N ASN A 111 6.38 4.69 12.89
CA ASN A 111 7.69 5.37 13.00
C ASN A 111 7.62 6.76 13.67
N ARG A 112 6.43 7.28 13.94
CA ARG A 112 6.18 8.62 14.48
C ARG A 112 5.11 8.57 15.56
N SER A 113 4.96 9.67 16.29
CA SER A 113 3.87 9.87 17.26
C SER A 113 2.51 9.58 16.64
N ILE A 114 1.74 8.69 17.27
CA ILE A 114 0.38 8.34 16.85
C ILE A 114 -0.56 9.48 17.27
N GLN A 115 -1.21 10.12 16.29
CA GLN A 115 -2.24 11.11 16.55
C GLN A 115 -3.59 10.41 16.76
N LEU A 116 -4.04 10.33 18.01
CA LEU A 116 -5.35 9.77 18.32
C LEU A 116 -6.45 10.78 17.98
N PRO A 117 -7.60 10.32 17.45
CA PRO A 117 -8.72 11.20 17.15
C PRO A 117 -9.29 11.83 18.43
N SER A 118 -9.69 13.10 18.33
CA SER A 118 -10.41 13.78 19.41
C SER A 118 -11.78 13.12 19.68
N PRO A 119 -12.37 13.27 20.88
CA PRO A 119 -13.68 12.66 21.19
C PRO A 119 -14.79 13.01 20.19
N LYS A 120 -14.78 14.25 19.65
CA LYS A 120 -15.73 14.69 18.62
C LYS A 120 -15.49 13.94 17.30
N GLN A 121 -14.24 13.80 16.88
CA GLN A 121 -13.88 13.06 15.66
C GLN A 121 -14.21 11.57 15.81
N SER A 122 -13.91 10.95 16.96
CA SER A 122 -14.22 9.55 17.24
C SER A 122 -15.72 9.29 17.15
N ARG A 123 -16.56 10.13 17.78
CA ARG A 123 -18.03 10.03 17.67
C ARG A 123 -18.51 10.14 16.23
N ALA A 124 -18.01 11.12 15.49
CA ALA A 124 -18.37 11.31 14.08
C ALA A 124 -17.98 10.11 13.20
N GLN A 125 -16.78 9.54 13.43
CA GLN A 125 -16.31 8.35 12.71
C GLN A 125 -17.16 7.13 13.02
N VAL A 126 -17.49 6.88 14.29
CA VAL A 126 -18.37 5.78 14.69
C VAL A 126 -19.73 5.90 14.01
N ILE A 127 -20.37 7.06 14.07
CA ILE A 127 -21.66 7.31 13.38
C ILE A 127 -21.53 7.08 11.87
N LYS A 128 -20.43 7.53 11.26
CA LYS A 128 -20.18 7.32 9.83
C LYS A 128 -20.06 5.83 9.49
N MET A 129 -19.31 5.06 10.27
CA MET A 129 -19.16 3.62 10.06
C MET A 129 -20.51 2.89 10.20
N PHE A 130 -21.31 3.24 11.21
CA PHE A 130 -22.67 2.71 11.36
C PHE A 130 -23.53 3.02 10.14
N LYS A 131 -23.54 4.27 9.66
CA LYS A 131 -24.30 4.65 8.45
C LYS A 131 -23.86 3.85 7.23
N GLN A 132 -22.56 3.65 7.04
CA GLN A 132 -22.03 2.86 5.93
C GLN A 132 -22.48 1.41 5.99
N GLN A 133 -22.47 0.80 7.18
CA GLN A 133 -22.98 -0.56 7.38
C GLN A 133 -24.48 -0.65 7.05
N LEU A 134 -25.29 0.31 7.51
CA LEU A 134 -26.72 0.35 7.22
C LEU A 134 -27.01 0.53 5.72
N CYS A 135 -26.25 1.38 5.02
CA CYS A 135 -26.36 1.49 3.57
C CYS A 135 -26.00 0.18 2.87
N SER A 136 -24.89 -0.45 3.25
CA SER A 136 -24.49 -1.74 2.66
C SER A 136 -25.53 -2.84 2.90
N LEU A 137 -26.14 -2.88 4.09
CA LEU A 137 -27.24 -3.80 4.40
C LEU A 137 -28.47 -3.54 3.54
N ARG A 138 -28.89 -2.27 3.43
CA ARG A 138 -30.02 -1.87 2.57
C ARG A 138 -29.78 -2.31 1.13
N ASP A 139 -28.58 -2.07 0.60
CA ASP A 139 -28.27 -2.39 -0.79
C ASP A 139 -28.32 -3.91 -1.03
N ARG A 140 -27.84 -4.72 -0.06
CA ARG A 140 -27.96 -6.20 -0.11
C ARG A 140 -29.41 -6.69 -0.03
N LEU A 141 -30.23 -6.08 0.83
CA LEU A 141 -31.63 -6.47 0.99
C LEU A 141 -32.50 -6.03 -0.19
N ASN A 142 -32.17 -4.91 -0.84
CA ASN A 142 -32.94 -4.43 -2.00
C ASN A 142 -32.75 -5.35 -3.23
N VAL A 143 -31.56 -5.94 -3.38
CA VAL A 143 -31.31 -6.99 -4.39
C VAL A 143 -32.21 -8.20 -4.14
N THR A 144 -32.38 -8.61 -2.88
CA THR A 144 -33.30 -9.71 -2.55
C THR A 144 -34.76 -9.35 -2.79
N PHE A 145 -35.21 -8.13 -2.48
CA PHE A 145 -36.59 -7.71 -2.73
C PHE A 145 -36.92 -7.67 -4.23
N PHE A 146 -36.02 -7.13 -5.06
CA PHE A 146 -36.21 -7.11 -6.51
C PHE A 146 -36.30 -8.53 -7.08
N PHE A 147 -35.42 -9.44 -6.65
CA PHE A 147 -35.48 -10.84 -7.11
C PHE A 147 -36.79 -11.53 -6.70
N PHE A 148 -37.22 -11.40 -5.46
CA PHE A 148 -38.49 -11.98 -4.98
C PHE A 148 -39.71 -11.40 -5.71
N PHE A 149 -39.74 -10.08 -5.92
CA PHE A 149 -40.83 -9.41 -6.62
C PHE A 149 -40.97 -9.91 -8.06
N PHE A 150 -39.89 -9.94 -8.83
CA PHE A 150 -39.92 -10.42 -10.22
C PHE A 150 -40.20 -11.92 -10.32
N PHE A 151 -39.66 -12.72 -9.41
CA PHE A 151 -39.96 -14.15 -9.33
C PHE A 151 -41.45 -14.40 -9.07
N PHE A 152 -42.04 -13.70 -8.11
CA PHE A 152 -43.48 -13.81 -7.81
C PHE A 152 -44.34 -13.36 -9.00
N LEU A 153 -43.98 -12.25 -9.65
CA LEU A 153 -44.70 -11.73 -10.81
C LEU A 153 -44.67 -12.71 -11.99
N PHE A 154 -43.51 -13.35 -12.23
CA PHE A 154 -43.33 -14.37 -13.26
C PHE A 154 -44.17 -15.62 -12.98
N PHE A 155 -44.14 -16.14 -11.75
CA PHE A 155 -44.94 -17.31 -11.37
C PHE A 155 -46.44 -17.04 -11.41
N SER A 156 -46.87 -15.85 -10.98
CA SER A 156 -48.25 -15.43 -11.10
C SER A 156 -48.68 -15.39 -12.57
N PHE A 157 -47.86 -14.80 -13.46
CA PHE A 157 -48.14 -14.76 -14.90
C PHE A 157 -48.25 -16.16 -15.53
N LEU A 158 -47.34 -17.07 -15.20
CA LEU A 158 -47.38 -18.45 -15.66
C LEU A 158 -48.64 -19.17 -15.17
N PHE A 159 -49.00 -18.99 -13.89
CA PHE A 159 -50.19 -19.61 -13.30
C PHE A 159 -51.49 -19.13 -13.99
N PHE A 160 -51.64 -17.82 -14.20
CA PHE A 160 -52.79 -17.27 -14.92
C PHE A 160 -52.84 -17.73 -16.37
N SER A 161 -51.70 -17.78 -17.06
CA SER A 161 -51.62 -18.30 -18.42
C SER A 161 -52.05 -19.77 -18.49
N PHE A 162 -51.59 -20.60 -17.56
CA PHE A 162 -51.98 -22.01 -17.48
C PHE A 162 -53.49 -22.21 -17.25
N LEU A 163 -54.09 -21.44 -16.33
CA LEU A 163 -55.53 -21.47 -16.08
C LEU A 163 -56.33 -21.04 -17.32
N PHE A 164 -55.88 -19.99 -18.01
CA PHE A 164 -56.51 -19.51 -19.23
C PHE A 164 -56.50 -20.57 -20.35
N PHE A 165 -55.35 -21.22 -20.59
CA PHE A 165 -55.26 -22.31 -21.56
C PHE A 165 -56.13 -23.51 -21.19
N SER A 166 -56.18 -23.87 -19.90
CA SER A 166 -57.02 -24.95 -19.41
C SER A 166 -58.52 -24.63 -19.59
N PHE A 167 -58.93 -23.38 -19.36
CA PHE A 167 -60.30 -22.93 -19.61
C PHE A 167 -60.68 -22.93 -21.10
N LEU A 168 -59.77 -22.47 -21.97
CA LEU A 168 -59.95 -22.53 -23.42
C LEU A 168 -60.07 -23.97 -23.92
N PHE A 169 -59.21 -24.87 -23.43
CA PHE A 169 -59.24 -26.28 -23.78
C PHE A 169 -60.56 -26.93 -23.33
N PHE A 170 -61.02 -26.63 -22.12
CA PHE A 170 -62.32 -27.12 -21.63
C PHE A 170 -63.49 -26.58 -22.46
N SER A 171 -63.51 -25.28 -22.76
CA SER A 171 -64.56 -24.67 -23.60
C SER A 171 -64.59 -25.28 -25.00
N PHE A 172 -63.42 -25.52 -25.61
CA PHE A 172 -63.34 -26.16 -26.91
C PHE A 172 -63.87 -27.60 -26.88
N ARG A 173 -63.61 -28.33 -25.80
CA ARG A 173 -64.09 -29.71 -25.63
C ARG A 173 -65.61 -29.79 -25.46
N VAL A 174 -66.22 -28.81 -24.79
CA VAL A 174 -67.69 -28.74 -24.61
C VAL A 174 -68.41 -28.46 -25.93
N GLN A 175 -67.78 -27.77 -26.88
CA GLN A 175 -68.39 -27.41 -28.15
C GLN A 175 -68.30 -28.49 -29.24
N VAL A 176 -67.49 -29.54 -29.01
CA VAL A 176 -67.26 -30.66 -29.95
C VAL A 176 -68.12 -31.89 -29.59
N HIS A 177 -68.97 -31.78 -28.56
CA HIS A 177 -69.87 -32.83 -28.11
C HIS A 177 -71.34 -32.43 -28.26
#